data_AF-A0A2M8ABX7-F1
#
_entry.id   AF-A0A2M8ABX7-F1
#
_cell.length_a   1.000
_cell.length_b   1.000
_cell.length_c   1.000
_cell.angle_alpha   90.00
_cell.angle_beta   90.00
_cell.angle_gamma   90.00
#
_symmetry.space_group_name_H-M   'P 1'
#
loop_
_entity.id
_entity.type
_entity.pdbx_description
1 polymer ?
#
loop_
_entity_poly.entity_id
_entity_poly.type
_entity_poly.pdbx_seq_one_letter_code
_entity_poly.pdbx_strand_id
1 'polypeptide(L)'
;MVFRKKKYLLLFIITFLSASVYILFFYTHWGVKINEEQIWKLNIQSGELVTIKNIRWIESKSQQKIAFPKQEKPFNLIFQTNFNLNNFTKLTEGIVEFEHLNTVKILINNIEYTTLHQNIILPSTNVKHPAKLPVEEYWRPKQISLNKDFLQRHLKNGNNTITLIFYDVINLEAIDCTQKTLLFLTTGQNNKLHYDFRLRKPKGSFSQSKLPILKINTHHKTILDEPKIKASLAIINNTEEGINNLSDSSIHYKIKIEVRGRTSQSFAKKSYGFTIYDKKNHQKAVKLLGLPASKKWVLYGPFADKSLIRNALTFSIYSQMGNYAPRFKFIDLVINNNYQGIYLLIEKIQISPNHINIPLLKVDQKDTTQFEGGYLLDIDRYSSRTNYPPRKDSIDGSAQPVAFSIYNPKKKKINALIEERVKFQFDVFERHIYEKDSMYKYIDINSFVDYLIITEFTKNIDGYRLSTFMYNKDINSDIPKFYNGPIWDYNFSFGLADYHEGYNPEGYVYNEDKYVPFWWKILLSDKTFSTHLKKRYQELRKTTLSEPTIFKTIDSLSTIFEDSKAINFKKWSVLEATELWPNYYLGKTHEDEINYLKSWITKRLAFLDKDILGKKGNNAYQEN
;
A
#
# COMPACT_ATOMS: atom_id res chain seq x y z
N MET A 1 -41.94 -7.66 -44.72
CA MET A 1 -41.00 -8.66 -44.14
C MET A 1 -39.66 -8.80 -44.90
N VAL A 2 -39.48 -8.19 -46.08
CA VAL A 2 -38.28 -8.36 -46.94
C VAL A 2 -37.12 -7.40 -46.60
N PHE A 3 -37.38 -6.25 -45.94
CA PHE A 3 -36.32 -5.28 -45.59
C PHE A 3 -35.53 -5.58 -44.30
N ARG A 4 -36.04 -6.42 -43.39
CA ARG A 4 -35.28 -6.84 -42.19
C ARG A 4 -34.22 -7.90 -42.51
N LYS A 5 -34.45 -8.79 -43.49
CA LYS A 5 -33.48 -9.84 -43.87
C LYS A 5 -32.19 -9.29 -44.50
N LYS A 6 -32.25 -8.19 -45.27
CA LYS A 6 -31.04 -7.57 -45.87
C LYS A 6 -30.09 -6.94 -44.85
N LYS A 7 -30.60 -6.38 -43.74
CA LYS A 7 -29.76 -5.77 -42.69
C LYS A 7 -29.03 -6.83 -41.86
N TYR A 8 -29.68 -7.96 -41.56
CA TYR A 8 -29.02 -9.10 -40.95
C TYR A 8 -28.06 -9.79 -41.90
N LEU A 9 -28.37 -9.91 -43.20
CA LEU A 9 -27.44 -10.47 -44.18
C LEU A 9 -26.20 -9.60 -44.36
N LEU A 10 -26.34 -8.26 -44.37
CA LEU A 10 -25.21 -7.33 -44.45
C LEU A 10 -24.38 -7.33 -43.15
N LEU A 11 -25.02 -7.38 -41.97
CA LEU A 11 -24.31 -7.51 -40.69
C LEU A 11 -23.60 -8.86 -40.59
N PHE A 12 -24.21 -9.94 -41.06
CA PHE A 12 -23.63 -11.28 -41.11
C PHE A 12 -22.50 -11.35 -42.12
N ILE A 13 -22.62 -10.69 -43.29
CA ILE A 13 -21.54 -10.62 -44.29
C ILE A 13 -20.38 -9.75 -43.78
N ILE A 14 -20.61 -8.67 -43.03
CA ILE A 14 -19.54 -7.83 -42.45
C ILE A 14 -18.88 -8.51 -41.24
N THR A 15 -19.63 -9.21 -40.38
CA THR A 15 -19.04 -10.02 -39.31
C THR A 15 -18.33 -11.23 -39.87
N PHE A 16 -18.87 -11.89 -40.91
CA PHE A 16 -18.19 -12.98 -41.60
C PHE A 16 -16.99 -12.47 -42.39
N LEU A 17 -17.00 -11.30 -43.06
CA LEU A 17 -15.81 -10.73 -43.71
C LEU A 17 -14.77 -10.31 -42.67
N SER A 18 -15.15 -9.69 -41.55
CA SER A 18 -14.20 -9.32 -40.50
C SER A 18 -13.61 -10.55 -39.83
N ALA A 19 -14.43 -11.59 -39.55
CA ALA A 19 -13.96 -12.87 -39.04
C ALA A 19 -13.17 -13.65 -40.09
N SER A 20 -13.53 -13.57 -41.38
CA SER A 20 -12.83 -14.24 -42.49
C SER A 20 -11.53 -13.56 -42.83
N VAL A 21 -11.43 -12.23 -42.71
CA VAL A 21 -10.19 -11.44 -42.86
C VAL A 21 -9.32 -11.62 -41.64
N TYR A 22 -9.89 -11.72 -40.43
CA TYR A 22 -9.16 -12.06 -39.21
C TYR A 22 -8.64 -13.51 -39.28
N ILE A 23 -9.48 -14.46 -39.67
CA ILE A 23 -9.11 -15.86 -39.93
C ILE A 23 -8.10 -15.94 -41.08
N LEU A 24 -8.27 -15.22 -42.21
CA LEU A 24 -7.28 -15.17 -43.31
C LEU A 24 -5.95 -14.56 -42.86
N PHE A 25 -5.98 -13.53 -42.02
CA PHE A 25 -4.77 -12.93 -41.45
C PHE A 25 -4.01 -13.96 -40.60
N PHE A 26 -4.70 -14.74 -39.77
CA PHE A 26 -4.07 -15.83 -39.01
C PHE A 26 -3.70 -17.06 -39.88
N TYR A 27 -4.37 -17.29 -41.01
CA TYR A 27 -3.97 -18.33 -41.99
C TYR A 27 -2.76 -17.93 -42.84
N THR A 28 -2.47 -16.62 -42.98
CA THR A 28 -1.32 -16.10 -43.73
C THR A 28 -0.08 -15.87 -42.86
N HIS A 29 -0.24 -15.82 -41.54
CA HIS A 29 0.84 -15.58 -40.58
C HIS A 29 1.07 -16.81 -39.68
N TRP A 30 2.30 -17.32 -39.67
CA TRP A 30 2.73 -18.55 -39.01
C TRP A 30 3.86 -18.24 -38.02
N GLY A 31 3.79 -18.87 -36.85
CA GLY A 31 4.57 -18.56 -35.66
C GLY A 31 5.89 -19.32 -35.57
N VAL A 32 6.80 -18.87 -34.71
CA VAL A 32 7.76 -19.74 -33.99
C VAL A 32 7.36 -19.70 -32.52
N LYS A 33 6.97 -20.85 -31.95
CA LYS A 33 6.67 -20.99 -30.51
C LYS A 33 7.87 -21.64 -29.86
N ILE A 34 8.49 -20.94 -28.93
CA ILE A 34 9.40 -21.56 -27.96
C ILE A 34 8.52 -22.21 -26.89
N ASN A 35 8.48 -23.54 -26.84
CA ASN A 35 7.67 -24.32 -25.92
C ASN A 35 8.51 -24.92 -24.76
N GLU A 36 7.86 -25.68 -23.88
CA GLU A 36 8.40 -26.31 -22.68
C GLU A 36 9.63 -27.22 -22.90
N GLU A 37 9.85 -27.65 -24.14
CA GLU A 37 10.93 -28.56 -24.53
C GLU A 37 12.26 -27.82 -24.78
N GLN A 38 12.23 -26.48 -24.87
CA GLN A 38 13.41 -25.67 -25.18
C GLN A 38 14.23 -25.37 -23.93
N ILE A 39 15.54 -25.66 -24.01
CA ILE A 39 16.47 -25.47 -22.89
C ILE A 39 16.62 -23.97 -22.60
N TRP A 40 16.23 -23.56 -21.40
CA TRP A 40 16.57 -22.26 -20.85
C TRP A 40 17.86 -22.38 -20.07
N LYS A 41 18.79 -21.48 -20.38
CA LYS A 41 19.99 -21.26 -19.58
C LYS A 41 19.64 -20.29 -18.48
N LEU A 42 19.98 -20.65 -17.26
CA LEU A 42 19.72 -19.87 -16.06
C LEU A 42 21.00 -19.39 -15.41
N ASN A 43 21.01 -18.17 -14.89
CA ASN A 43 22.07 -17.69 -14.01
C ASN A 43 21.51 -16.76 -12.93
N ILE A 44 22.17 -16.73 -11.78
CA ILE A 44 21.85 -15.83 -10.66
C ILE A 44 23.06 -14.97 -10.36
N GLN A 45 22.83 -13.66 -10.18
CA GLN A 45 23.86 -12.69 -9.81
C GLN A 45 23.37 -11.80 -8.67
N SER A 46 24.26 -11.47 -7.73
CA SER A 46 23.97 -10.49 -6.67
C SER A 46 24.52 -9.11 -7.04
N GLY A 47 23.85 -8.04 -6.60
CA GLY A 47 24.28 -6.65 -6.83
C GLY A 47 23.47 -5.92 -7.90
N GLU A 48 23.71 -4.62 -8.09
CA GLU A 48 22.89 -3.77 -8.99
C GLU A 48 23.23 -3.93 -10.48
N LEU A 49 24.46 -4.35 -10.79
CA LEU A 49 24.95 -4.51 -12.17
C LEU A 49 24.93 -5.98 -12.57
N VAL A 50 24.28 -6.27 -13.71
CA VAL A 50 24.23 -7.61 -14.31
C VAL A 50 25.14 -7.66 -15.52
N THR A 51 26.04 -8.66 -15.55
CA THR A 51 26.95 -8.88 -16.68
C THR A 51 26.58 -10.17 -17.41
N ILE A 52 26.36 -10.07 -18.72
CA ILE A 52 26.03 -11.22 -19.60
C ILE A 52 27.24 -11.89 -20.26
N LYS A 53 28.45 -11.32 -20.10
CA LYS A 53 29.69 -11.92 -20.59
C LYS A 53 30.22 -12.96 -19.60
N ASN A 54 30.69 -14.10 -20.11
CA ASN A 54 31.36 -15.17 -19.34
C ASN A 54 30.52 -15.74 -18.18
N ILE A 55 29.19 -15.78 -18.35
CA ILE A 55 28.29 -16.40 -17.37
C ILE A 55 28.49 -17.92 -17.34
N ARG A 56 28.54 -18.50 -16.13
CA ARG A 56 28.32 -19.93 -15.91
C ARG A 56 26.82 -20.22 -15.88
N TRP A 57 26.33 -20.89 -16.92
CA TRP A 57 24.92 -21.21 -17.08
C TRP A 57 24.57 -22.52 -16.37
N ILE A 58 23.43 -22.52 -15.69
CA ILE A 58 22.73 -23.72 -15.26
C ILE A 58 21.78 -24.09 -16.41
N GLU A 59 21.98 -25.24 -17.05
CA GLU A 59 21.10 -25.68 -18.12
C GLU A 59 19.86 -26.35 -17.52
N SER A 60 18.67 -25.80 -17.77
CA SER A 60 17.43 -26.47 -17.41
C SER A 60 17.16 -27.60 -18.41
N LYS A 61 17.20 -28.86 -17.98
CA LYS A 61 16.55 -29.92 -18.77
C LYS A 61 15.04 -29.62 -18.78
N SER A 62 14.40 -29.74 -19.94
CA SER A 62 12.96 -29.49 -20.08
C SER A 62 12.18 -30.27 -19.00
N GLN A 63 11.16 -29.63 -18.43
CA GLN A 63 10.25 -30.20 -17.42
C GLN A 63 10.77 -30.37 -15.96
N GLN A 64 11.91 -29.80 -15.58
CA GLN A 64 12.33 -29.81 -14.16
C GLN A 64 12.01 -28.51 -13.40
N LYS A 65 11.36 -28.67 -12.23
CA LYS A 65 11.29 -27.64 -11.20
C LYS A 65 12.69 -27.44 -10.63
N ILE A 66 13.29 -26.28 -10.88
CA ILE A 66 14.61 -25.94 -10.31
C ILE A 66 14.36 -25.37 -8.92
N ALA A 67 14.76 -26.10 -7.88
CA ALA A 67 14.71 -25.61 -6.50
C ALA A 67 15.90 -24.68 -6.21
N PHE A 68 15.66 -23.63 -5.43
CA PHE A 68 16.69 -22.72 -4.97
C PHE A 68 16.87 -22.83 -3.46
N PRO A 69 18.11 -22.70 -2.95
CA PRO A 69 18.32 -22.50 -1.53
C PRO A 69 17.65 -21.19 -1.10
N LYS A 70 17.13 -21.15 0.12
CA LYS A 70 16.50 -19.97 0.71
C LYS A 70 17.48 -18.79 0.64
N GLN A 71 17.10 -17.73 -0.06
CA GLN A 71 17.94 -16.54 -0.23
C GLN A 71 17.53 -15.45 0.74
N GLU A 72 18.45 -15.03 1.61
CA GLU A 72 18.22 -13.95 2.59
C GLU A 72 18.32 -12.54 2.01
N LYS A 73 18.87 -12.41 0.79
CA LYS A 73 19.11 -11.13 0.11
C LYS A 73 18.55 -11.14 -1.31
N PRO A 74 18.12 -9.98 -1.84
CA PRO A 74 17.68 -9.88 -3.23
C PRO A 74 18.80 -10.26 -4.22
N PHE A 75 18.41 -10.89 -5.33
CA PHE A 75 19.32 -11.27 -6.40
C PHE A 75 18.69 -11.04 -7.78
N ASN A 76 19.51 -11.02 -8.83
CA ASN A 76 19.06 -10.93 -10.21
C ASN A 76 19.02 -12.32 -10.83
N LEU A 77 17.90 -12.63 -11.49
CA LEU A 77 17.68 -13.90 -12.17
C LEU A 77 17.73 -13.68 -13.68
N ILE A 78 18.60 -14.43 -14.36
CA ILE A 78 18.86 -14.29 -15.79
C ILE A 78 18.39 -15.56 -16.49
N PHE A 79 17.51 -15.41 -17.46
CA PHE A 79 17.12 -16.46 -18.38
C PHE A 79 17.63 -16.12 -19.77
N GLN A 80 18.22 -17.10 -20.45
CA GLN A 80 18.56 -16.98 -21.86
C GLN A 80 18.12 -18.24 -22.60
N THR A 81 17.57 -18.06 -23.79
CA THR A 81 17.36 -19.19 -24.70
C THR A 81 17.73 -18.80 -26.13
N ASN A 82 18.06 -19.82 -26.92
CA ASN A 82 18.40 -19.71 -28.32
C ASN A 82 17.20 -20.09 -29.16
N PHE A 83 16.91 -19.40 -30.24
CA PHE A 83 15.86 -19.76 -31.19
C PHE A 83 16.30 -19.54 -32.63
N ASN A 84 15.78 -20.34 -33.54
CA ASN A 84 16.11 -20.24 -34.96
C ASN A 84 14.99 -19.55 -35.74
N LEU A 85 15.38 -18.67 -36.66
CA LEU A 85 14.47 -18.06 -37.63
C LEU A 85 14.88 -18.45 -39.05
N ASN A 86 13.93 -19.03 -39.81
CA ASN A 86 14.17 -19.41 -41.19
C ASN A 86 14.27 -18.19 -42.13
N ASN A 87 13.35 -17.23 -41.96
CA ASN A 87 13.39 -15.97 -42.66
C ASN A 87 12.91 -14.81 -41.76
N PHE A 88 13.84 -14.11 -41.11
CA PHE A 88 13.51 -13.02 -40.19
C PHE A 88 12.89 -11.80 -40.91
N THR A 89 13.16 -11.60 -42.20
CA THR A 89 12.63 -10.45 -42.96
C THR A 89 11.11 -10.47 -43.11
N LYS A 90 10.51 -11.67 -42.97
CA LYS A 90 9.07 -11.90 -42.99
C LYS A 90 8.39 -11.69 -41.63
N LEU A 91 9.14 -11.27 -40.61
CA LEU A 91 8.61 -11.02 -39.28
C LEU A 91 7.65 -9.83 -39.28
N THR A 92 6.49 -10.03 -38.69
CA THR A 92 5.43 -9.02 -38.58
C THR A 92 5.25 -8.55 -37.14
N GLU A 93 5.43 -9.44 -36.17
CA GLU A 93 5.31 -9.15 -34.74
C GLU A 93 6.14 -10.14 -33.91
N GLY A 94 6.67 -9.70 -32.77
CA GLY A 94 7.22 -10.56 -31.73
C GLY A 94 6.50 -10.36 -30.41
N ILE A 95 6.31 -11.42 -29.64
CA ILE A 95 5.54 -11.40 -28.39
C ILE A 95 6.26 -12.27 -27.35
N VAL A 96 6.55 -11.70 -26.19
CA VAL A 96 7.09 -12.44 -25.03
C VAL A 96 6.01 -12.56 -23.95
N GLU A 97 5.75 -13.77 -23.45
CA GLU A 97 4.84 -14.02 -22.32
C GLU A 97 5.61 -14.60 -21.11
N PHE A 98 5.51 -13.95 -19.95
CA PHE A 98 6.06 -14.44 -18.68
C PHE A 98 5.28 -13.88 -17.47
N GLU A 99 5.29 -14.62 -16.36
CA GLU A 99 4.67 -14.20 -15.10
C GLU A 99 5.77 -13.84 -14.09
N HIS A 100 5.90 -12.55 -13.73
CA HIS A 100 6.86 -12.13 -12.70
C HIS A 100 6.58 -10.75 -12.07
N LEU A 101 6.97 -10.58 -10.80
CA LEU A 101 6.73 -9.36 -10.01
C LEU A 101 7.85 -8.32 -10.06
N ASN A 102 8.98 -8.61 -10.69
CA ASN A 102 10.18 -7.77 -10.64
C ASN A 102 10.41 -6.93 -11.91
N THR A 103 11.33 -5.96 -11.82
CA THR A 103 11.82 -5.25 -13.00
C THR A 103 12.43 -6.25 -13.98
N VAL A 104 12.06 -6.17 -15.26
CA VAL A 104 12.56 -7.09 -16.29
C VAL A 104 13.25 -6.33 -17.40
N LYS A 105 14.51 -6.66 -17.68
CA LYS A 105 15.20 -6.21 -18.89
C LYS A 105 15.15 -7.31 -19.95
N ILE A 106 14.81 -6.94 -21.18
CA ILE A 106 14.72 -7.85 -22.33
C ILE A 106 15.83 -7.49 -23.31
N LEU A 107 16.60 -8.48 -23.74
CA LEU A 107 17.63 -8.34 -24.75
C LEU A 107 17.40 -9.32 -25.90
N ILE A 108 17.61 -8.87 -27.13
CA ILE A 108 17.62 -9.69 -28.34
C ILE A 108 19.04 -9.66 -28.90
N ASN A 109 19.66 -10.84 -29.08
CA ASN A 109 21.05 -10.95 -29.51
C ASN A 109 21.99 -10.05 -28.68
N ASN A 110 21.79 -10.04 -27.36
CA ASN A 110 22.51 -9.21 -26.37
C ASN A 110 22.37 -7.69 -26.52
N ILE A 111 21.47 -7.22 -27.38
CA ILE A 111 21.10 -5.80 -27.49
C ILE A 111 19.84 -5.57 -26.67
N GLU A 112 19.87 -4.58 -25.77
CA GLU A 112 18.72 -4.21 -24.96
C GLU A 112 17.57 -3.73 -25.85
N TYR A 113 16.43 -4.40 -25.73
CA TYR A 113 15.17 -3.98 -26.33
C TYR A 113 14.44 -2.98 -25.42
N THR A 114 14.22 -3.37 -24.16
CA THR A 114 13.52 -2.54 -23.18
C THR A 114 13.79 -3.01 -21.75
N THR A 115 13.57 -2.11 -20.81
CA THR A 115 13.52 -2.40 -19.38
C THR A 115 12.14 -2.02 -18.83
N LEU A 116 11.42 -3.02 -18.33
CA LEU A 116 10.11 -2.87 -17.70
C LEU A 116 10.31 -2.75 -16.20
N HIS A 117 10.22 -1.53 -15.69
CA HIS A 117 10.39 -1.32 -14.25
C HIS A 117 9.17 -1.79 -13.48
N GLN A 118 9.44 -2.33 -12.29
CA GLN A 118 8.41 -2.91 -11.45
C GLN A 118 7.25 -1.95 -11.08
N ASN A 119 7.54 -0.65 -11.07
CA ASN A 119 6.60 0.36 -10.61
C ASN A 119 5.99 1.18 -11.77
N ILE A 120 6.14 0.74 -13.03
CA ILE A 120 5.39 1.35 -14.15
C ILE A 120 4.05 0.65 -14.27
N ILE A 121 2.99 1.42 -14.02
CA ILE A 121 1.62 1.00 -14.29
C ILE A 121 1.32 1.40 -15.73
N LEU A 122 1.30 0.43 -16.63
CA LEU A 122 0.90 0.66 -18.03
C LEU A 122 -0.62 0.56 -18.18
N PRO A 123 -1.20 1.23 -19.20
CA PRO A 123 -2.56 0.94 -19.62
C PRO A 123 -2.74 -0.55 -19.87
N SER A 124 -3.92 -1.09 -19.58
CA SER A 124 -4.18 -2.48 -19.98
C SER A 124 -4.04 -2.61 -21.51
N THR A 125 -3.47 -3.72 -21.96
CA THR A 125 -3.13 -3.98 -23.37
C THR A 125 -4.36 -4.07 -24.27
N ASN A 126 -5.57 -4.14 -23.70
CA ASN A 126 -6.84 -4.28 -24.40
C ASN A 126 -7.79 -3.06 -24.30
N VAL A 127 -7.30 -1.85 -24.04
CA VAL A 127 -8.14 -0.64 -24.04
C VAL A 127 -8.56 -0.27 -25.47
N LYS A 128 -9.54 -1.01 -26.03
CA LYS A 128 -10.23 -0.65 -27.28
C LYS A 128 -11.23 0.51 -27.06
N HIS A 129 -11.70 0.69 -25.83
CA HIS A 129 -12.67 1.72 -25.45
C HIS A 129 -12.29 2.40 -24.13
N PRO A 130 -11.97 3.71 -24.13
CA PRO A 130 -11.58 4.43 -22.91
C PRO A 130 -12.72 4.56 -21.88
N ALA A 131 -13.96 4.30 -22.29
CA ALA A 131 -15.14 4.26 -21.42
C ALA A 131 -15.32 2.92 -20.66
N LYS A 132 -14.54 1.89 -21.00
CA LYS A 132 -14.64 0.56 -20.39
C LYS A 132 -13.26 -0.06 -20.27
N LEU A 133 -12.72 -0.05 -19.06
CA LEU A 133 -11.39 -0.59 -18.76
C LEU A 133 -11.51 -2.09 -18.48
N PRO A 134 -10.71 -2.95 -19.12
CA PRO A 134 -10.61 -4.35 -18.72
C PRO A 134 -10.07 -4.43 -17.28
N VAL A 135 -10.65 -5.32 -16.48
CA VAL A 135 -10.15 -5.67 -15.15
C VAL A 135 -9.46 -7.02 -15.24
N GLU A 136 -8.15 -6.91 -15.28
CA GLU A 136 -7.19 -8.00 -15.23
C GLU A 136 -6.56 -7.99 -13.83
N GLU A 137 -6.35 -9.17 -13.26
CA GLU A 137 -5.53 -9.30 -12.04
C GLU A 137 -4.21 -8.60 -12.29
N TYR A 138 -3.82 -7.72 -11.36
CA TYR A 138 -2.59 -6.97 -11.53
C TYR A 138 -1.40 -7.78 -11.05
N TRP A 139 -0.97 -8.66 -11.95
CA TRP A 139 0.34 -9.29 -11.94
C TRP A 139 1.06 -8.89 -13.24
N ARG A 140 1.10 -7.57 -13.52
CA ARG A 140 1.75 -6.94 -14.70
C ARG A 140 1.30 -7.47 -16.08
N PRO A 141 1.73 -6.87 -17.20
CA PRO A 141 1.40 -7.42 -18.51
C PRO A 141 2.05 -8.80 -18.60
N LYS A 142 1.22 -9.84 -18.60
CA LYS A 142 1.64 -11.21 -18.89
C LYS A 142 2.36 -11.29 -20.24
N GLN A 143 2.06 -10.35 -21.15
CA GLN A 143 2.47 -10.33 -22.54
C GLN A 143 3.09 -8.97 -22.93
N ILE A 144 4.22 -9.00 -23.64
CA ILE A 144 4.98 -7.84 -24.10
C ILE A 144 5.18 -7.93 -25.61
N SER A 145 4.69 -6.93 -26.35
CA SER A 145 4.92 -6.82 -27.79
C SER A 145 6.31 -6.24 -28.06
N LEU A 146 7.03 -6.88 -28.97
CA LEU A 146 8.37 -6.52 -29.42
C LEU A 146 8.26 -5.70 -30.71
N ASN A 147 8.79 -4.48 -30.69
CA ASN A 147 8.72 -3.55 -31.82
C ASN A 147 9.40 -4.14 -33.07
N LYS A 148 8.67 -4.17 -34.19
CA LYS A 148 9.12 -4.74 -35.46
C LYS A 148 10.42 -4.11 -35.97
N ASP A 149 10.56 -2.79 -35.92
CA ASP A 149 11.75 -2.09 -36.47
C ASP A 149 13.01 -2.38 -35.66
N PHE A 150 12.87 -2.58 -34.36
CA PHE A 150 13.96 -3.07 -33.51
C PHE A 150 14.32 -4.51 -33.89
N LEU A 151 13.33 -5.40 -33.99
CA LEU A 151 13.56 -6.80 -34.33
C LEU A 151 14.22 -6.97 -35.70
N GLN A 152 13.80 -6.22 -36.72
CA GLN A 152 14.39 -6.28 -38.06
C GLN A 152 15.86 -5.83 -38.10
N ARG A 153 16.29 -4.97 -37.18
CA ARG A 153 17.70 -4.52 -37.09
C ARG A 153 18.59 -5.48 -36.32
N HIS A 154 18.00 -6.28 -35.44
CA HIS A 154 18.76 -7.05 -34.45
C HIS A 154 18.60 -8.57 -34.55
N LEU A 155 17.62 -9.07 -35.31
CA LEU A 155 17.50 -10.49 -35.64
C LEU A 155 18.24 -10.85 -36.93
N LYS A 156 18.51 -12.13 -37.11
CA LYS A 156 19.10 -12.71 -38.32
C LYS A 156 18.45 -14.05 -38.67
N ASN A 157 18.69 -14.52 -39.90
CA ASN A 157 18.38 -15.91 -40.26
C ASN A 157 19.29 -16.86 -39.47
N GLY A 158 18.76 -18.04 -39.12
CA GLY A 158 19.43 -18.99 -38.25
C GLY A 158 19.30 -18.61 -36.78
N ASN A 159 20.37 -18.85 -36.00
CA ASN A 159 20.32 -18.82 -34.55
C ASN A 159 20.33 -17.39 -33.98
N ASN A 160 19.42 -17.13 -33.04
CA ASN A 160 19.24 -15.88 -32.31
C ASN A 160 19.11 -16.17 -30.82
N THR A 161 19.28 -15.16 -29.97
CA THR A 161 19.10 -15.27 -28.52
C THR A 161 18.08 -14.27 -28.01
N ILE A 162 17.31 -14.67 -27.00
CA ILE A 162 16.57 -13.76 -26.14
C ILE A 162 17.09 -13.94 -24.72
N THR A 163 17.30 -12.82 -24.02
CA THR A 163 17.68 -12.82 -22.60
C THR A 163 16.67 -11.99 -21.81
N LEU A 164 16.17 -12.56 -20.71
CA LEU A 164 15.33 -11.90 -19.73
C LEU A 164 16.12 -11.78 -18.43
N ILE A 165 16.25 -10.57 -17.90
CA ILE A 165 16.92 -10.28 -16.64
C ILE A 165 15.88 -9.74 -15.67
N PHE A 166 15.57 -10.51 -14.64
CA PHE A 166 14.67 -10.13 -13.56
C PHE A 166 15.51 -9.60 -12.39
N TYR A 167 15.28 -8.36 -11.97
CA TYR A 167 16.07 -7.71 -10.92
C TYR A 167 15.44 -7.82 -9.53
N ASP A 168 16.24 -7.84 -8.47
CA ASP A 168 15.76 -7.79 -7.07
C ASP A 168 14.79 -8.92 -6.68
N VAL A 169 14.98 -10.13 -7.21
CA VAL A 169 14.19 -11.33 -6.87
C VAL A 169 14.46 -11.72 -5.41
N ILE A 170 13.40 -12.01 -4.65
CA ILE A 170 13.47 -12.37 -3.22
C ILE A 170 12.60 -13.61 -2.99
N ASN A 171 13.02 -14.49 -2.08
CA ASN A 171 12.25 -15.66 -1.63
C ASN A 171 11.79 -16.59 -2.78
N LEU A 172 12.57 -16.69 -3.85
CA LEU A 172 12.29 -17.65 -4.91
C LEU A 172 12.69 -19.05 -4.43
N GLU A 173 11.70 -19.90 -4.17
CA GLU A 173 11.94 -21.29 -3.73
C GLU A 173 12.15 -22.23 -4.90
N ALA A 174 11.45 -21.98 -6.01
CA ALA A 174 11.59 -22.74 -7.23
C ALA A 174 11.15 -21.96 -8.46
N ILE A 175 11.63 -22.39 -9.62
CA ILE A 175 11.16 -21.90 -10.92
C ILE A 175 10.43 -23.04 -11.63
N ASP A 176 9.21 -22.76 -12.05
CA ASP A 176 8.47 -23.56 -13.01
C ASP A 176 8.66 -22.98 -14.43
N CYS A 177 9.25 -23.78 -15.32
CA CYS A 177 9.50 -23.39 -16.71
C CYS A 177 8.40 -23.84 -17.69
N THR A 178 7.31 -24.45 -17.21
CA THR A 178 6.27 -25.06 -18.06
C THR A 178 5.32 -24.05 -18.72
N GLN A 179 5.16 -22.82 -18.22
CA GLN A 179 4.17 -21.87 -18.77
C GLN A 179 4.74 -20.74 -19.65
N LYS A 180 6.00 -20.86 -20.10
CA LYS A 180 6.69 -19.77 -20.81
C LYS A 180 6.40 -19.83 -22.30
N THR A 181 6.17 -18.67 -22.94
CA THR A 181 5.95 -18.65 -24.39
C THR A 181 6.56 -17.40 -25.02
N LEU A 182 7.51 -17.59 -25.95
CA LEU A 182 7.96 -16.57 -26.91
C LEU A 182 7.42 -16.93 -28.29
N LEU A 183 6.78 -15.96 -28.93
CA LEU A 183 6.11 -16.11 -30.22
C LEU A 183 6.61 -15.07 -31.22
N PHE A 184 6.97 -15.53 -32.42
CA PHE A 184 7.30 -14.67 -33.56
C PHE A 184 6.34 -14.95 -34.70
N LEU A 185 5.58 -13.95 -35.18
CA LEU A 185 4.65 -14.09 -36.31
C LEU A 185 5.36 -13.76 -37.63
N THR A 186 5.41 -14.71 -38.55
CA THR A 186 6.04 -14.58 -39.89
C THR A 186 5.04 -14.84 -41.01
N THR A 187 5.24 -14.33 -42.22
CA THR A 187 4.38 -14.68 -43.38
C THR A 187 4.78 -16.01 -44.05
N GLY A 188 3.84 -16.94 -44.25
CA GLY A 188 4.03 -18.20 -45.03
C GLY A 188 4.27 -19.53 -44.24
N GLN A 189 4.21 -20.68 -44.94
CA GLN A 189 3.88 -22.03 -44.41
C GLN A 189 4.97 -22.86 -43.66
N ASN A 190 6.18 -22.38 -43.40
CA ASN A 190 7.30 -23.31 -43.14
C ASN A 190 7.59 -23.74 -41.68
N ASN A 191 6.80 -23.35 -40.68
CA ASN A 191 7.21 -23.57 -39.27
C ASN A 191 6.36 -24.53 -38.42
N LYS A 192 5.42 -25.30 -39.01
CA LYS A 192 4.57 -26.35 -38.34
C LYS A 192 4.33 -26.09 -36.84
N LEU A 193 3.32 -25.29 -36.49
CA LEU A 193 2.89 -25.11 -35.10
C LEU A 193 1.40 -25.40 -34.92
N HIS A 194 1.11 -26.07 -33.81
CA HIS A 194 -0.19 -26.03 -33.15
C HIS A 194 -0.30 -24.78 -32.29
N TYR A 195 -1.41 -24.06 -32.41
CA TYR A 195 -1.76 -22.97 -31.51
C TYR A 195 -2.90 -23.42 -30.60
N ASP A 196 -2.74 -23.16 -29.30
CA ASP A 196 -3.87 -23.02 -28.39
C ASP A 196 -3.70 -21.67 -27.66
N PHE A 197 -3.93 -20.59 -28.42
CA PHE A 197 -4.00 -19.25 -27.83
C PHE A 197 -5.35 -19.09 -27.14
N ARG A 198 -5.38 -19.29 -25.82
CA ARG A 198 -6.49 -18.75 -25.02
C ARG A 198 -6.11 -17.35 -24.58
N LEU A 199 -6.58 -16.34 -25.32
CA LEU A 199 -6.72 -14.99 -24.76
C LEU A 199 -7.53 -15.15 -23.47
N ARG A 200 -6.89 -15.00 -22.30
CA ARG A 200 -7.63 -14.92 -21.04
C ARG A 200 -8.50 -13.68 -21.18
N LYS A 201 -9.80 -13.89 -21.42
CA LYS A 201 -10.77 -12.80 -21.42
C LYS A 201 -10.59 -12.05 -20.10
N PRO A 202 -10.55 -10.70 -20.11
CA PRO A 202 -10.53 -9.93 -18.88
C PRO A 202 -11.57 -10.51 -17.94
N LYS A 203 -11.17 -10.82 -16.70
CA LYS A 203 -12.09 -11.48 -15.78
C LYS A 203 -13.35 -10.59 -15.65
N GLY A 204 -13.22 -9.27 -15.73
CA GLY A 204 -14.36 -8.34 -15.88
C GLY A 204 -13.95 -7.02 -16.53
N SER A 205 -14.77 -5.98 -16.34
CA SER A 205 -14.51 -4.63 -16.85
C SER A 205 -15.04 -3.58 -15.89
N PHE A 206 -14.31 -2.48 -15.75
CA PHE A 206 -14.67 -1.31 -14.96
C PHE A 206 -15.05 -0.16 -15.89
N SER A 207 -16.27 0.37 -15.72
CA SER A 207 -16.77 1.51 -16.51
C SER A 207 -17.40 2.59 -15.64
N GLN A 208 -18.00 2.19 -14.51
CA GLN A 208 -18.71 3.06 -13.61
C GLN A 208 -18.54 2.65 -12.14
N SER A 209 -18.81 3.56 -11.22
CA SER A 209 -18.80 3.32 -9.77
C SER A 209 -19.72 4.27 -9.02
N LYS A 210 -20.32 3.81 -7.92
CA LYS A 210 -20.94 4.72 -6.93
C LYS A 210 -19.90 5.45 -6.07
N LEU A 211 -18.66 4.95 -6.03
CA LEU A 211 -17.55 5.65 -5.43
C LEU A 211 -17.04 6.75 -6.37
N PRO A 212 -16.51 7.86 -5.84
CA PRO A 212 -15.75 8.81 -6.64
C PRO A 212 -14.58 8.12 -7.35
N ILE A 213 -14.32 8.50 -8.60
CA ILE A 213 -13.24 7.91 -9.40
C ILE A 213 -12.08 8.90 -9.48
N LEU A 214 -10.89 8.47 -9.04
CA LEU A 214 -9.65 9.22 -9.19
C LEU A 214 -8.84 8.61 -10.34
N LYS A 215 -8.60 9.40 -11.39
CA LYS A 215 -7.78 9.02 -12.54
C LYS A 215 -6.43 9.74 -12.48
N ILE A 216 -5.35 8.98 -12.46
CA ILE A 216 -3.98 9.51 -12.45
C ILE A 216 -3.31 9.16 -13.77
N ASN A 217 -2.66 10.15 -14.38
CA ASN A 217 -1.78 9.94 -15.52
C ASN A 217 -0.33 10.30 -15.11
N THR A 218 0.56 9.30 -15.14
CA THR A 218 1.98 9.45 -14.77
C THR A 218 2.87 9.84 -15.93
N HIS A 219 2.31 10.04 -17.13
CA HIS A 219 3.02 10.37 -18.36
C HIS A 219 4.12 9.34 -18.66
N HIS A 220 3.76 8.06 -18.55
CA HIS A 220 4.63 6.90 -18.76
C HIS A 220 5.84 6.83 -17.80
N LYS A 221 5.78 7.51 -16.64
CA LYS A 221 6.82 7.43 -15.62
C LYS A 221 6.46 6.43 -14.53
N THR A 222 7.50 5.75 -14.04
CA THR A 222 7.51 4.92 -12.84
C THR A 222 7.18 5.76 -11.60
N ILE A 223 6.27 5.29 -10.76
CA ILE A 223 6.05 5.91 -9.45
C ILE A 223 7.07 5.30 -8.48
N LEU A 224 8.02 6.11 -7.98
CA LEU A 224 9.05 5.69 -7.01
C LEU A 224 8.63 6.06 -5.59
N ASP A 225 9.34 5.55 -4.57
CA ASP A 225 9.15 5.98 -3.16
C ASP A 225 9.63 7.42 -2.94
N GLU A 226 10.87 7.73 -3.33
CA GLU A 226 11.35 9.10 -3.53
C GLU A 226 12.35 9.09 -4.71
N PRO A 227 12.48 10.18 -5.48
CA PRO A 227 11.69 11.40 -5.39
C PRO A 227 10.31 11.27 -6.03
N LYS A 228 9.33 12.05 -5.54
CA LYS A 228 8.01 12.18 -6.20
C LYS A 228 8.13 12.61 -7.67
N ILE A 229 7.35 11.97 -8.53
CA ILE A 229 7.24 12.32 -9.96
C ILE A 229 6.04 13.24 -10.24
N LYS A 230 6.13 14.05 -11.30
CA LYS A 230 4.99 14.85 -11.78
C LYS A 230 3.93 13.95 -12.42
N ALA A 231 2.66 14.17 -12.09
CA ALA A 231 1.51 13.47 -12.67
C ALA A 231 0.29 14.41 -12.76
N SER A 232 -0.72 13.98 -13.51
CA SER A 232 -2.02 14.64 -13.56
C SER A 232 -3.05 13.82 -12.80
N LEU A 233 -3.90 14.47 -12.02
CA LEU A 233 -5.05 13.87 -11.32
C LEU A 233 -6.34 14.44 -11.91
N ALA A 234 -7.31 13.58 -12.20
CA ALA A 234 -8.67 13.93 -12.55
C ALA A 234 -9.62 13.25 -11.55
N ILE A 235 -10.60 13.99 -11.03
CA ILE A 235 -11.57 13.50 -10.05
C ILE A 235 -12.97 13.57 -10.65
N ILE A 236 -13.65 12.43 -10.71
CA ILE A 236 -15.04 12.31 -11.12
C ILE A 236 -15.88 12.03 -9.87
N ASN A 237 -16.89 12.85 -9.63
CA ASN A 237 -17.78 12.73 -8.49
C ASN A 237 -19.15 13.39 -8.81
N ASN A 238 -20.01 12.65 -9.51
CA ASN A 238 -21.39 13.04 -9.82
C ASN A 238 -22.29 12.73 -8.61
N THR A 239 -22.66 13.77 -7.87
CA THR A 239 -23.50 13.66 -6.67
C THR A 239 -25.00 13.61 -6.95
N GLU A 240 -25.43 13.95 -8.17
CA GLU A 240 -26.86 14.02 -8.53
C GLU A 240 -27.41 12.65 -8.92
N GLU A 241 -26.71 11.94 -9.82
CA GLU A 241 -27.12 10.61 -10.28
C GLU A 241 -26.61 9.47 -9.37
N GLY A 242 -25.64 9.77 -8.50
CA GLY A 242 -25.02 8.80 -7.59
C GLY A 242 -24.16 7.72 -8.26
N ILE A 243 -24.02 7.76 -9.59
CA ILE A 243 -23.16 6.86 -10.38
C ILE A 243 -22.17 7.72 -11.17
N ASN A 244 -20.89 7.33 -11.10
CA ASN A 244 -19.78 7.97 -11.79
C ASN A 244 -19.34 7.11 -12.97
N ASN A 245 -19.30 7.66 -14.19
CA ASN A 245 -18.76 7.00 -15.37
C ASN A 245 -17.37 7.54 -15.70
N LEU A 246 -16.51 6.71 -16.30
CA LEU A 246 -15.15 7.10 -16.68
C LEU A 246 -15.05 8.28 -17.68
N SER A 247 -16.15 8.54 -18.40
CA SER A 247 -16.31 9.61 -19.39
C SER A 247 -16.92 10.89 -18.84
N ASP A 248 -17.37 10.89 -17.58
CA ASP A 248 -18.01 12.06 -16.99
C ASP A 248 -17.03 13.22 -16.83
N SER A 249 -17.60 14.42 -16.69
CA SER A 249 -16.83 15.63 -16.39
C SER A 249 -16.00 15.44 -15.11
N SER A 250 -14.77 15.95 -15.14
CA SER A 250 -13.82 15.74 -14.06
C SER A 250 -13.06 17.01 -13.69
N ILE A 251 -12.70 17.12 -12.41
CA ILE A 251 -11.88 18.23 -11.90
C ILE A 251 -10.41 17.82 -11.98
N HIS A 252 -9.59 18.67 -12.60
CA HIS A 252 -8.18 18.39 -12.86
C HIS A 252 -7.23 19.11 -11.91
N TYR A 253 -6.19 18.37 -11.46
CA TYR A 253 -5.11 18.87 -10.63
C TYR A 253 -3.74 18.43 -11.17
N LYS A 254 -2.75 19.32 -11.03
CA LYS A 254 -1.34 18.93 -11.16
C LYS A 254 -0.88 18.37 -9.81
N ILE A 255 -0.26 17.19 -9.83
CA ILE A 255 0.25 16.55 -8.62
C ILE A 255 1.71 16.17 -8.76
N LYS A 256 2.38 15.97 -7.62
CA LYS A 256 3.52 15.06 -7.54
C LYS A 256 3.14 13.85 -6.71
N ILE A 257 3.47 12.66 -7.18
CA ILE A 257 3.08 11.37 -6.60
C ILE A 257 4.29 10.47 -6.35
N GLU A 258 4.20 9.66 -5.30
CA GLU A 258 5.15 8.62 -4.91
C GLU A 258 4.43 7.38 -4.40
N VAL A 259 5.11 6.24 -4.42
CA VAL A 259 4.78 5.09 -3.56
C VAL A 259 5.04 5.50 -2.12
N ARG A 260 4.29 4.95 -1.16
CA ARG A 260 4.50 5.24 0.25
C ARG A 260 4.45 3.98 1.12
N GLY A 261 4.86 4.17 2.36
CA GLY A 261 4.92 3.12 3.38
C GLY A 261 6.33 2.55 3.45
N ARG A 262 6.50 1.43 4.15
CA ARG A 262 7.78 0.75 4.26
C ARG A 262 7.61 -0.72 3.89
N THR A 263 7.12 -1.53 4.83
CA THR A 263 6.81 -2.94 4.59
C THR A 263 5.71 -3.09 3.54
N SER A 264 4.70 -2.23 3.58
CA SER A 264 3.59 -2.23 2.61
C SER A 264 4.04 -1.96 1.16
N GLN A 265 5.27 -1.48 0.93
CA GLN A 265 5.80 -1.34 -0.42
C GLN A 265 6.08 -2.69 -1.08
N SER A 266 6.16 -3.81 -0.33
CA SER A 266 6.28 -5.15 -0.92
C SER A 266 4.97 -5.65 -1.52
N PHE A 267 3.82 -5.17 -1.05
CA PHE A 267 2.50 -5.59 -1.51
C PHE A 267 2.26 -5.29 -2.99
N ALA A 268 1.50 -6.14 -3.69
CA ALA A 268 1.19 -5.94 -5.10
C ALA A 268 0.36 -4.65 -5.34
N LYS A 269 -0.61 -4.39 -4.46
CA LYS A 269 -1.39 -3.15 -4.43
C LYS A 269 -0.65 -2.11 -3.61
N LYS A 270 0.05 -1.19 -4.28
CA LYS A 270 0.83 -0.13 -3.62
C LYS A 270 -0.09 0.96 -3.05
N SER A 271 0.33 1.56 -1.94
CA SER A 271 -0.25 2.82 -1.48
C SER A 271 0.57 4.01 -2.02
N TYR A 272 -0.08 5.15 -2.21
CA TYR A 272 0.56 6.34 -2.78
C TYR A 272 0.43 7.58 -1.89
N GLY A 273 1.48 8.40 -1.86
CA GLY A 273 1.43 9.76 -1.34
C GLY A 273 1.38 10.75 -2.50
N PHE A 274 0.55 11.78 -2.41
CA PHE A 274 0.56 12.84 -3.43
C PHE A 274 0.42 14.24 -2.84
N THR A 275 0.97 15.22 -3.56
CA THR A 275 0.91 16.65 -3.22
C THR A 275 0.37 17.43 -4.39
N ILE A 276 -0.52 18.39 -4.14
CA ILE A 276 -1.19 19.19 -5.17
C ILE A 276 -0.41 20.48 -5.44
N TYR A 277 -0.32 20.86 -6.72
CA TYR A 277 0.42 22.01 -7.20
C TYR A 277 -0.47 22.95 -8.02
N ASP A 278 -0.21 24.25 -7.89
CA ASP A 278 -0.84 25.28 -8.72
C ASP A 278 -0.16 25.42 -10.11
N LYS A 279 -0.61 26.40 -10.91
CA LYS A 279 -0.05 26.66 -12.25
C LYS A 279 1.42 27.11 -12.19
N LYS A 280 1.87 27.70 -11.08
CA LYS A 280 3.24 28.18 -10.83
C LYS A 280 4.14 27.12 -10.18
N ASN A 281 3.67 25.87 -10.04
CA ASN A 281 4.35 24.77 -9.35
C ASN A 281 4.59 25.01 -7.85
N HIS A 282 3.74 25.80 -7.18
CA HIS A 282 3.72 25.89 -5.73
C HIS A 282 2.73 24.91 -5.11
N GLN A 283 3.05 24.38 -3.92
CA GLN A 283 2.14 23.47 -3.21
C GLN A 283 0.86 24.21 -2.80
N LYS A 284 -0.29 23.67 -3.22
CA LYS A 284 -1.61 24.26 -2.99
C LYS A 284 -2.45 23.38 -2.07
N ALA A 285 -3.06 23.97 -1.05
CA ALA A 285 -4.08 23.31 -0.25
C ALA A 285 -5.41 23.36 -1.01
N VAL A 286 -6.07 22.23 -1.17
CA VAL A 286 -7.39 22.15 -1.82
C VAL A 286 -8.29 21.21 -1.06
N LYS A 287 -9.61 21.47 -1.07
CA LYS A 287 -10.62 20.54 -0.58
C LYS A 287 -10.85 19.45 -1.63
N LEU A 288 -10.90 18.19 -1.23
CA LEU A 288 -11.18 17.07 -2.14
C LEU A 288 -12.37 16.28 -1.61
N LEU A 289 -13.41 16.07 -2.43
CA LEU A 289 -14.54 15.19 -2.09
C LEU A 289 -15.22 15.53 -0.74
N GLY A 290 -15.32 16.82 -0.41
CA GLY A 290 -15.86 17.31 0.85
C GLY A 290 -14.88 17.26 2.04
N LEU A 291 -13.72 16.65 1.89
CA LEU A 291 -12.65 16.69 2.89
C LEU A 291 -12.02 18.09 2.92
N PRO A 292 -11.73 18.65 4.11
CA PRO A 292 -11.13 19.98 4.24
C PRO A 292 -9.76 20.10 3.58
N ALA A 293 -9.35 21.36 3.40
CA ALA A 293 -8.24 21.67 2.52
C ALA A 293 -6.92 21.09 3.02
N SER A 294 -6.26 20.28 2.19
CA SER A 294 -4.94 19.73 2.46
C SER A 294 -4.03 19.88 1.25
N LYS A 295 -2.73 20.07 1.50
CA LYS A 295 -1.68 20.05 0.47
C LYS A 295 -1.28 18.62 0.12
N LYS A 296 -1.37 17.71 1.09
CA LYS A 296 -0.82 16.36 1.03
C LYS A 296 -1.90 15.33 1.35
N TRP A 297 -1.98 14.34 0.49
CA TRP A 297 -3.01 13.32 0.51
C TRP A 297 -2.36 11.95 0.37
N VAL A 298 -3.10 10.95 0.80
CA VAL A 298 -2.69 9.55 0.76
C VAL A 298 -3.77 8.77 0.04
N LEU A 299 -3.36 7.91 -0.88
CA LEU A 299 -4.20 6.85 -1.44
C LEU A 299 -3.74 5.56 -0.76
N TYR A 300 -4.45 5.15 0.28
CA TYR A 300 -4.17 3.91 1.00
C TYR A 300 -4.90 2.75 0.30
N GLY A 301 -4.13 1.79 -0.18
CA GLY A 301 -4.63 0.58 -0.81
C GLY A 301 -4.63 -0.58 0.19
N PRO A 302 -5.76 -0.90 0.86
CA PRO A 302 -5.82 -2.07 1.75
C PRO A 302 -5.62 -3.33 0.90
N PHE A 303 -4.44 -3.94 1.02
CA PHE A 303 -4.08 -5.17 0.32
C PHE A 303 -4.19 -6.37 1.26
N ALA A 304 -3.47 -6.32 2.38
CA ALA A 304 -3.52 -7.35 3.40
C ALA A 304 -4.81 -7.29 4.24
N ASP A 305 -5.40 -6.09 4.41
CA ASP A 305 -6.70 -5.95 5.07
C ASP A 305 -7.84 -6.33 4.10
N LYS A 306 -8.24 -7.60 4.14
CA LYS A 306 -9.31 -8.13 3.28
C LYS A 306 -10.70 -7.59 3.65
N SER A 307 -10.88 -6.98 4.83
CA SER A 307 -12.13 -6.27 5.17
C SER A 307 -12.25 -4.93 4.45
N LEU A 308 -11.11 -4.36 4.02
CA LEU A 308 -10.94 -3.01 3.45
C LEU A 308 -11.21 -1.84 4.42
N ILE A 309 -11.60 -2.10 5.67
CA ILE A 309 -12.16 -1.09 6.57
C ILE A 309 -11.39 -0.86 7.86
N ARG A 310 -10.35 -1.62 8.22
CA ARG A 310 -9.74 -1.53 9.58
C ARG A 310 -9.23 -0.11 9.89
N ASN A 311 -8.50 0.51 8.97
CA ASN A 311 -8.08 1.91 9.11
C ASN A 311 -9.27 2.88 9.18
N ALA A 312 -10.26 2.72 8.29
CA ALA A 312 -11.46 3.56 8.25
C ALA A 312 -12.28 3.46 9.55
N LEU A 313 -12.42 2.25 10.08
CA LEU A 313 -13.14 1.94 11.31
C LEU A 313 -12.47 2.63 12.50
N THR A 314 -11.16 2.46 12.67
CA THR A 314 -10.42 3.11 13.77
C THR A 314 -10.53 4.63 13.68
N PHE A 315 -10.30 5.22 12.50
CA PHE A 315 -10.42 6.68 12.34
C PHE A 315 -11.84 7.18 12.64
N SER A 316 -12.87 6.43 12.26
CA SER A 316 -14.26 6.76 12.57
C SER A 316 -14.54 6.72 14.07
N ILE A 317 -14.11 5.66 14.75
CA ILE A 317 -14.30 5.48 16.20
C ILE A 317 -13.54 6.58 16.97
N TYR A 318 -12.28 6.84 16.65
CA TYR A 318 -11.50 7.86 17.33
C TYR A 318 -12.07 9.27 17.13
N SER A 319 -12.62 9.55 15.93
CA SER A 319 -13.36 10.79 15.70
C SER A 319 -14.65 10.88 16.51
N GLN A 320 -15.39 9.78 16.65
CA GLN A 320 -16.59 9.70 17.48
C GLN A 320 -16.29 9.79 18.99
N MET A 321 -15.06 9.49 19.42
CA MET A 321 -14.58 9.77 20.78
C MET A 321 -14.36 11.27 21.03
N GLY A 322 -14.41 12.11 19.98
CA GLY A 322 -14.19 13.56 20.06
C GLY A 322 -12.78 14.01 19.70
N ASN A 323 -11.93 13.10 19.21
CA ASN A 323 -10.55 13.41 18.84
C ASN A 323 -10.41 13.69 17.34
N TYR A 324 -9.37 14.42 16.96
CA TYR A 324 -9.00 14.52 15.55
C TYR A 324 -8.41 13.18 15.07
N ALA A 325 -9.04 12.58 14.06
CA ALA A 325 -8.49 11.49 13.27
C ALA A 325 -8.37 11.95 11.80
N PRO A 326 -7.41 11.41 11.02
CA PRO A 326 -7.37 11.63 9.58
C PRO A 326 -8.72 11.30 8.94
N ARG A 327 -9.32 12.28 8.25
CA ARG A 327 -10.58 12.03 7.53
C ARG A 327 -10.30 11.35 6.21
N PHE A 328 -11.27 10.58 5.74
CA PHE A 328 -11.11 9.75 4.56
C PHE A 328 -12.37 9.68 3.69
N LYS A 329 -12.17 9.25 2.43
CA LYS A 329 -13.23 8.84 1.50
C LYS A 329 -12.80 7.57 0.78
N PHE A 330 -13.71 6.60 0.64
CA PHE A 330 -13.51 5.49 -0.29
C PHE A 330 -13.61 6.00 -1.72
N ILE A 331 -12.69 5.56 -2.57
CA ILE A 331 -12.63 5.92 -3.98
C ILE A 331 -12.23 4.70 -4.81
N ASP A 332 -12.58 4.74 -6.09
CA ASP A 332 -11.98 3.86 -7.09
C ASP A 332 -10.81 4.55 -7.78
N LEU A 333 -9.67 3.87 -7.82
CA LEU A 333 -8.44 4.42 -8.39
C LEU A 333 -8.20 3.86 -9.78
N VAL A 334 -7.83 4.72 -10.71
CA VAL A 334 -7.36 4.37 -12.06
C VAL A 334 -6.03 5.06 -12.30
N ILE A 335 -4.97 4.31 -12.65
CA ILE A 335 -3.67 4.88 -13.01
C ILE A 335 -3.35 4.50 -14.45
N ASN A 336 -3.09 5.47 -15.32
CA ASN A 336 -2.81 5.28 -16.75
C ASN A 336 -3.86 4.40 -17.44
N ASN A 337 -5.16 4.64 -17.19
CA ASN A 337 -6.26 3.80 -17.69
C ASN A 337 -6.19 2.32 -17.25
N ASN A 338 -5.54 2.04 -16.13
CA ASN A 338 -5.53 0.74 -15.47
C ASN A 338 -6.26 0.87 -14.13
N TYR A 339 -7.44 0.28 -14.03
CA TYR A 339 -8.20 0.23 -12.77
C TYR A 339 -7.37 -0.45 -11.69
N GLN A 340 -7.23 0.17 -10.52
CA GLN A 340 -6.40 -0.26 -9.40
C GLN A 340 -7.22 -0.75 -8.20
N GLY A 341 -8.56 -0.78 -8.26
CA GLY A 341 -9.38 -1.19 -7.11
C GLY A 341 -9.77 -0.05 -6.18
N ILE A 342 -10.37 -0.43 -5.05
CA ILE A 342 -10.82 0.46 -3.98
C ILE A 342 -9.62 0.97 -3.18
N TYR A 343 -9.57 2.27 -2.93
CA TYR A 343 -8.60 2.93 -2.04
C TYR A 343 -9.33 3.83 -1.04
N LEU A 344 -8.65 4.17 0.05
CA LEU A 344 -9.02 5.27 0.91
C LEU A 344 -8.20 6.50 0.49
N LEU A 345 -8.87 7.57 0.08
CA LEU A 345 -8.29 8.91 0.04
C LEU A 345 -8.26 9.45 1.47
N ILE A 346 -7.07 9.62 2.04
CA ILE A 346 -6.87 10.02 3.44
C ILE A 346 -6.08 11.34 3.50
N GLU A 347 -6.46 12.23 4.40
CA GLU A 347 -5.68 13.41 4.74
C GLU A 347 -4.34 13.00 5.40
N LYS A 348 -3.21 13.50 4.89
CA LYS A 348 -1.94 13.28 5.58
C LYS A 348 -1.89 14.13 6.86
N ILE A 349 -1.35 13.57 7.94
CA ILE A 349 -1.13 14.31 9.19
C ILE A 349 -0.33 15.60 8.93
N GLN A 350 -0.87 16.71 9.43
CA GLN A 350 -0.28 18.03 9.29
C GLN A 350 -0.81 19.00 10.36
N ILE A 351 -0.02 20.02 10.65
CA ILE A 351 -0.42 21.15 11.48
C ILE A 351 -1.20 22.15 10.61
N SER A 352 -2.45 22.40 10.95
CA SER A 352 -3.30 23.45 10.37
C SER A 352 -4.62 23.56 11.16
N PRO A 353 -5.38 24.67 11.05
CA PRO A 353 -6.61 24.87 11.82
C PRO A 353 -7.66 23.75 11.69
N ASN A 354 -7.74 23.11 10.51
CA ASN A 354 -8.69 22.02 10.28
C ASN A 354 -8.13 20.61 10.58
N HIS A 355 -6.88 20.50 11.05
CA HIS A 355 -6.20 19.23 11.35
C HIS A 355 -5.66 19.30 12.79
N ILE A 356 -4.34 19.11 13.01
CA ILE A 356 -3.72 19.39 14.30
C ILE A 356 -3.62 20.91 14.45
N ASN A 357 -4.52 21.50 15.24
CA ASN A 357 -4.61 22.94 15.44
C ASN A 357 -3.67 23.40 16.57
N ILE A 358 -2.39 23.55 16.22
CA ILE A 358 -1.38 24.14 17.10
C ILE A 358 -0.66 25.29 16.39
N PRO A 359 -0.06 26.25 17.13
CA PRO A 359 0.76 27.29 16.52
C PRO A 359 1.88 26.66 15.67
N LEU A 360 2.07 27.15 14.45
CA LEU A 360 3.17 26.68 13.59
C LEU A 360 4.49 27.18 14.16
N LEU A 361 5.50 26.30 14.25
CA LEU A 361 6.85 26.73 14.57
C LEU A 361 7.36 27.78 13.56
N LYS A 362 7.80 28.92 14.07
CA LYS A 362 8.45 29.98 13.31
C LYS A 362 9.82 30.26 13.90
N VAL A 363 10.76 30.62 13.04
CA VAL A 363 12.09 31.10 13.39
C VAL A 363 12.17 32.55 12.95
N ASP A 364 12.68 33.44 13.80
CA ASP A 364 12.89 34.83 13.45
C ASP A 364 13.91 34.94 12.31
N GLN A 365 13.63 35.82 11.35
CA GLN A 365 14.46 35.95 10.15
C GLN A 365 15.74 36.76 10.38
N LYS A 366 15.72 37.65 11.38
CA LYS A 366 16.85 38.51 11.77
C LYS A 366 17.70 37.84 12.84
N ASP A 367 17.11 36.99 13.68
CA ASP A 367 17.81 36.24 14.72
C ASP A 367 17.33 34.78 14.75
N THR A 368 18.09 33.89 14.12
CA THR A 368 17.75 32.46 14.06
C THR A 368 17.82 31.73 15.41
N THR A 369 18.28 32.41 16.47
CA THR A 369 18.23 31.89 17.84
C THR A 369 16.86 32.07 18.49
N GLN A 370 16.01 32.93 17.92
CA GLN A 370 14.64 33.15 18.40
C GLN A 370 13.64 32.34 17.57
N PHE A 371 12.81 31.56 18.26
CA PHE A 371 11.77 30.74 17.64
C PHE A 371 10.57 30.62 18.58
N GLU A 372 9.38 30.40 18.02
CA GLU A 372 8.11 30.30 18.76
C GLU A 372 7.16 29.29 18.12
N GLY A 373 6.17 28.83 18.88
CA GLY A 373 5.09 27.96 18.42
C GLY A 373 5.30 26.48 18.76
N GLY A 374 4.46 25.62 18.18
CA GLY A 374 4.42 24.19 18.49
C GLY A 374 5.10 23.31 17.45
N TYR A 375 5.29 22.05 17.82
CA TYR A 375 5.91 21.03 16.99
C TYR A 375 5.21 19.67 17.17
N LEU A 376 5.38 18.81 16.17
CA LEU A 376 4.85 17.45 16.12
C LEU A 376 6.01 16.47 16.08
N LEU A 377 5.99 15.50 16.97
CA LEU A 377 6.91 14.37 17.05
C LEU A 377 6.25 13.11 16.50
N ASP A 378 7.09 12.18 16.05
CA ASP A 378 6.73 10.78 15.82
C ASP A 378 7.69 9.84 16.54
N ILE A 379 7.15 8.81 17.19
CA ILE A 379 7.89 7.67 17.71
C ILE A 379 8.02 6.65 16.57
N ASP A 380 9.26 6.45 16.11
CA ASP A 380 9.61 5.60 14.97
C ASP A 380 11.11 5.22 15.03
N ARG A 381 11.55 4.32 14.14
CA ARG A 381 12.83 3.59 14.21
C ARG A 381 14.11 4.41 13.99
N TYR A 382 14.04 5.64 13.48
CA TYR A 382 15.20 6.33 12.85
C TYR A 382 15.54 7.69 13.46
N SER A 383 15.77 7.75 14.76
CA SER A 383 15.60 9.03 15.45
C SER A 383 16.40 9.22 16.75
N SER A 384 16.22 10.40 17.35
CA SER A 384 16.80 10.79 18.63
C SER A 384 16.27 9.89 19.73
N ARG A 385 17.16 9.49 20.64
CA ARG A 385 16.82 8.59 21.74
C ARG A 385 16.59 9.38 23.01
N THR A 386 15.59 8.94 23.76
CA THR A 386 15.35 9.40 25.13
C THR A 386 16.52 9.07 26.06
N ASN A 387 16.70 9.92 27.08
CA ASN A 387 17.58 9.67 28.23
C ASN A 387 16.89 8.84 29.35
N TYR A 388 15.59 8.58 29.25
CA TYR A 388 14.75 7.94 30.26
C TYR A 388 14.02 6.69 29.70
N PRO A 389 13.88 5.60 30.48
CA PRO A 389 14.52 5.39 31.76
C PRO A 389 16.05 5.34 31.56
N PRO A 390 16.84 5.75 32.56
CA PRO A 390 18.29 5.64 32.50
C PRO A 390 18.71 4.22 32.13
N ARG A 391 19.72 4.09 31.25
CA ARG A 391 20.19 2.79 30.72
C ARG A 391 20.55 1.75 31.80
N LYS A 392 20.83 2.20 33.03
CA LYS A 392 21.19 1.34 34.17
C LYS A 392 19.98 0.65 34.82
N ASP A 393 18.76 1.09 34.54
CA ASP A 393 17.54 0.56 35.18
C ASP A 393 16.89 -0.59 34.38
N SER A 394 17.46 -0.97 33.24
CA SER A 394 17.05 -2.17 32.52
C SER A 394 17.81 -3.38 33.06
N ILE A 395 17.10 -4.25 33.80
CA ILE A 395 17.64 -5.45 34.49
C ILE A 395 18.35 -6.42 33.52
N ASP A 396 18.04 -6.37 32.23
CA ASP A 396 18.55 -7.26 31.17
C ASP A 396 19.14 -6.53 29.95
N GLY A 397 19.23 -5.19 29.99
CA GLY A 397 19.62 -4.38 28.83
C GLY A 397 18.58 -4.32 27.69
N SER A 398 17.35 -4.80 27.89
CA SER A 398 16.32 -4.91 26.83
C SER A 398 15.47 -3.66 26.64
N ALA A 399 15.42 -2.75 27.62
CA ALA A 399 14.75 -1.46 27.47
C ALA A 399 15.58 -0.57 26.53
N GLN A 400 15.37 -0.77 25.23
CA GLN A 400 15.88 0.15 24.22
C GLN A 400 15.19 1.50 24.44
N PRO A 401 15.94 2.60 24.62
CA PRO A 401 15.34 3.92 24.75
C PRO A 401 14.49 4.17 23.51
N VAL A 402 13.27 4.65 23.75
CA VAL A 402 12.32 5.04 22.72
C VAL A 402 12.98 6.05 21.80
N ALA A 403 12.76 5.84 20.51
CA ALA A 403 13.29 6.70 19.48
C ALA A 403 12.15 7.61 19.00
N PHE A 404 12.36 8.94 19.06
CA PHE A 404 11.43 9.95 18.54
C PHE A 404 12.11 10.91 17.56
N SER A 405 11.40 11.32 16.51
CA SER A 405 11.84 12.37 15.57
C SER A 405 10.95 13.60 15.61
N ILE A 406 11.49 14.72 15.16
CA ILE A 406 10.70 15.91 14.84
C ILE A 406 10.03 15.70 13.47
N TYR A 407 8.74 15.36 13.47
CA TYR A 407 7.95 15.20 12.26
C TYR A 407 7.59 16.54 11.60
N ASN A 408 7.24 17.55 12.41
CA ASN A 408 6.97 18.92 11.98
C ASN A 408 7.56 19.92 12.99
N PRO A 409 8.33 20.94 12.56
CA PRO A 409 8.66 21.27 11.17
C PRO A 409 9.56 20.22 10.48
N LYS A 410 9.76 20.34 9.16
CA LYS A 410 10.62 19.40 8.42
C LYS A 410 12.09 19.72 8.65
N LYS A 411 12.96 18.70 8.67
CA LYS A 411 14.41 18.78 8.90
C LYS A 411 15.11 20.03 8.34
N LYS A 412 14.82 20.42 7.09
CA LYS A 412 15.40 21.64 6.47
C LYS A 412 15.04 22.99 7.12
N LYS A 413 14.08 22.99 8.05
CA LYS A 413 13.63 24.16 8.82
C LYS A 413 14.05 24.06 10.30
N ILE A 414 14.80 23.02 10.66
CA ILE A 414 15.28 22.77 12.01
C ILE A 414 16.75 23.17 12.03
N ASN A 415 17.13 24.03 12.98
CA ASN A 415 18.52 24.30 13.34
C ASN A 415 18.86 23.54 14.63
N ALA A 416 20.14 23.53 15.01
CA ALA A 416 20.61 22.81 16.21
C ALA A 416 19.88 23.27 17.48
N LEU A 417 19.63 24.58 17.63
CA LEU A 417 18.95 25.13 18.81
C LEU A 417 17.50 24.62 18.96
N ILE A 418 16.75 24.52 17.87
CA ILE A 418 15.41 23.93 17.88
C ILE A 418 15.49 22.44 18.27
N GLU A 419 16.43 21.70 17.69
CA GLU A 419 16.60 20.28 17.97
C GLU A 419 16.94 20.04 19.45
N GLU A 420 17.86 20.83 19.99
CA GLU A 420 18.25 20.82 21.41
C GLU A 420 17.09 21.20 22.32
N ARG A 421 16.32 22.25 22.00
CA ARG A 421 15.17 22.67 22.83
C ARG A 421 14.06 21.62 22.83
N VAL A 422 13.76 21.00 21.68
CA VAL A 422 12.76 19.92 21.60
C VAL A 422 13.23 18.70 22.38
N LYS A 423 14.51 18.32 22.26
CA LYS A 423 15.08 17.22 23.03
C LYS A 423 14.99 17.51 24.53
N PHE A 424 15.38 18.71 24.96
CA PHE A 424 15.27 19.16 26.35
C PHE A 424 13.83 19.07 26.87
N GLN A 425 12.86 19.60 26.12
CA GLN A 425 11.46 19.54 26.54
C GLN A 425 10.95 18.09 26.66
N PHE A 426 11.33 17.21 25.74
CA PHE A 426 10.97 15.79 25.81
C PHE A 426 11.63 15.10 27.01
N ASP A 427 12.92 15.35 27.26
CA ASP A 427 13.65 14.81 28.42
C ASP A 427 13.03 15.29 29.75
N VAL A 428 12.65 16.58 29.86
CA VAL A 428 11.99 17.14 31.07
C VAL A 428 10.65 16.45 31.31
N PHE A 429 9.87 16.31 30.25
CA PHE A 429 8.58 15.66 30.28
C PHE A 429 8.70 14.18 30.73
N GLU A 430 9.67 13.43 30.20
CA GLU A 430 9.88 12.03 30.56
C GLU A 430 10.45 11.89 31.97
N ARG A 431 11.39 12.76 32.37
CA ARG A 431 11.92 12.81 33.73
C ARG A 431 10.81 12.91 34.76
N HIS A 432 9.87 13.83 34.58
CA HIS A 432 8.78 14.03 35.53
C HIS A 432 7.82 12.83 35.61
N ILE A 433 7.64 12.08 34.51
CA ILE A 433 6.91 10.82 34.57
C ILE A 433 7.73 9.75 35.29
N TYR A 434 9.03 9.63 34.97
CA TYR A 434 9.94 8.67 35.57
C TYR A 434 10.04 8.84 37.09
N GLU A 435 10.21 10.08 37.55
CA GLU A 435 10.28 10.49 38.97
C GLU A 435 8.91 10.47 39.66
N LYS A 436 7.83 10.28 38.90
CA LYS A 436 6.42 10.28 39.37
C LYS A 436 6.02 11.59 40.05
N ASP A 437 6.62 12.71 39.67
CA ASP A 437 6.39 14.01 40.29
C ASP A 437 5.69 14.98 39.32
N SER A 438 4.56 15.58 39.75
CA SER A 438 3.81 16.55 38.94
C SER A 438 3.47 16.12 37.50
N MET A 439 3.40 14.81 37.21
CA MET A 439 3.23 14.24 35.85
C MET A 439 2.13 14.92 35.02
N TYR A 440 1.01 15.24 35.67
CA TYR A 440 -0.18 15.85 35.04
C TYR A 440 0.01 17.31 34.58
N LYS A 441 1.10 17.97 34.96
CA LYS A 441 1.52 19.24 34.35
C LYS A 441 2.09 19.05 32.95
N TYR A 442 2.70 17.89 32.70
CA TYR A 442 3.44 17.57 31.49
C TYR A 442 2.67 16.67 30.51
N ILE A 443 1.59 16.01 30.95
CA ILE A 443 0.67 15.29 30.06
C ILE A 443 -0.69 15.97 29.96
N ASP A 444 -1.30 15.93 28.78
CA ASP A 444 -2.75 16.03 28.65
C ASP A 444 -3.40 14.66 28.90
N ILE A 445 -3.92 14.47 30.12
CA ILE A 445 -4.47 13.19 30.59
C ILE A 445 -5.55 12.62 29.64
N ASN A 446 -6.39 13.47 29.06
CA ASN A 446 -7.47 13.03 28.17
C ASN A 446 -6.91 12.45 26.87
N SER A 447 -5.94 13.13 26.25
CA SER A 447 -5.29 12.63 25.03
C SER A 447 -4.57 11.30 25.26
N PHE A 448 -3.90 11.14 26.40
CA PHE A 448 -3.19 9.89 26.74
C PHE A 448 -4.18 8.75 27.04
N VAL A 449 -5.24 9.01 27.78
CA VAL A 449 -6.29 8.02 28.07
C VAL A 449 -7.01 7.59 26.79
N ASP A 450 -7.44 8.53 25.95
CA ASP A 450 -8.13 8.21 24.69
C ASP A 450 -7.22 7.47 23.71
N TYR A 451 -5.93 7.82 23.65
CA TYR A 451 -4.94 7.09 22.86
C TYR A 451 -4.73 5.66 23.34
N LEU A 452 -4.60 5.46 24.65
CA LEU A 452 -4.48 4.13 25.25
C LEU A 452 -5.73 3.29 24.95
N ILE A 453 -6.92 3.84 25.19
CA ILE A 453 -8.19 3.15 24.95
C ILE A 453 -8.30 2.71 23.49
N ILE A 454 -8.07 3.59 22.51
CA ILE A 454 -8.23 3.21 21.10
C ILE A 454 -7.15 2.21 20.67
N THR A 455 -5.92 2.37 21.14
CA THR A 455 -4.79 1.48 20.79
C THR A 455 -5.02 0.08 21.34
N GLU A 456 -5.44 -0.04 22.59
CA GLU A 456 -5.74 -1.33 23.20
C GLU A 456 -7.06 -1.92 22.69
N PHE A 457 -8.11 -1.12 22.50
CA PHE A 457 -9.36 -1.61 21.91
C PHE A 457 -9.14 -2.25 20.54
N THR A 458 -8.33 -1.62 19.69
CA THR A 458 -8.02 -2.16 18.37
C THR A 458 -6.91 -3.21 18.41
N LYS A 459 -6.16 -3.31 19.52
CA LYS A 459 -4.93 -4.10 19.67
C LYS A 459 -3.95 -3.83 18.51
N ASN A 460 -3.67 -2.55 18.24
CA ASN A 460 -2.68 -2.17 17.24
C ASN A 460 -1.27 -2.52 17.74
N ILE A 461 -0.67 -3.57 17.18
CA ILE A 461 0.64 -4.11 17.59
C ILE A 461 1.81 -3.11 17.42
N ASP A 462 1.63 -2.11 16.55
CA ASP A 462 2.63 -1.07 16.28
C ASP A 462 2.36 0.23 17.06
N GLY A 463 1.21 0.32 17.75
CA GLY A 463 0.63 1.56 18.28
C GLY A 463 1.42 2.27 19.38
N TYR A 464 2.54 1.74 19.85
CA TYR A 464 3.41 2.46 20.80
C TYR A 464 4.81 2.73 20.26
N ARG A 465 5.14 2.17 19.10
CA ARG A 465 6.53 2.05 18.63
C ARG A 465 6.75 2.57 17.22
N LEU A 466 5.71 2.64 16.39
CA LEU A 466 5.80 3.07 14.99
C LEU A 466 4.61 3.95 14.63
N SER A 467 4.88 5.06 13.94
CA SER A 467 3.83 6.00 13.52
C SER A 467 2.95 6.51 14.66
N THR A 468 3.48 6.53 15.89
CA THR A 468 2.82 7.12 17.06
C THR A 468 3.18 8.60 17.11
N PHE A 469 2.18 9.48 17.06
CA PHE A 469 2.39 10.92 17.02
C PHE A 469 2.14 11.57 18.37
N MET A 470 2.91 12.61 18.67
CA MET A 470 2.68 13.46 19.83
C MET A 470 3.03 14.90 19.51
N TYR A 471 2.43 15.85 20.20
CA TYR A 471 2.74 17.27 19.96
C TYR A 471 2.84 18.09 21.23
N ASN A 472 3.60 19.16 21.12
CA ASN A 472 3.69 20.24 22.09
C ASN A 472 3.27 21.54 21.39
N LYS A 473 2.56 22.41 22.10
CA LYS A 473 1.98 23.65 21.56
C LYS A 473 2.92 24.84 21.61
N ASP A 474 3.97 24.78 22.43
CA ASP A 474 4.89 25.89 22.69
C ASP A 474 6.30 25.37 23.04
N ILE A 475 7.22 25.55 22.10
CA ILE A 475 8.64 25.19 22.20
C ILE A 475 9.39 25.97 23.30
N ASN A 476 8.85 27.12 23.74
CA ASN A 476 9.49 27.93 24.78
C ASN A 476 8.91 27.69 26.17
N SER A 477 7.84 26.91 26.31
CA SER A 477 7.29 26.58 27.62
C SER A 477 8.29 25.81 28.49
N ASP A 478 8.55 26.30 29.70
CA ASP A 478 9.35 25.59 30.72
C ASP A 478 8.61 24.42 31.35
N ILE A 479 7.28 24.36 31.19
CA ILE A 479 6.44 23.22 31.53
C ILE A 479 5.92 22.62 30.22
N PRO A 480 6.72 21.80 29.52
CA PRO A 480 6.34 21.22 28.24
C PRO A 480 5.20 20.20 28.40
N LYS A 481 3.97 20.64 28.12
CA LYS A 481 2.80 19.77 28.10
C LYS A 481 2.65 19.07 26.75
N PHE A 482 2.72 17.74 26.77
CA PHE A 482 2.55 16.90 25.60
C PHE A 482 1.15 16.33 25.49
N TYR A 483 0.71 16.18 24.25
CA TYR A 483 -0.55 15.58 23.85
C TYR A 483 -0.24 14.35 22.99
N ASN A 484 -0.94 13.24 23.23
CA ASN A 484 -0.76 12.03 22.43
C ASN A 484 -1.79 11.95 21.29
N GLY A 485 -1.35 11.47 20.14
CA GLY A 485 -2.09 11.50 18.88
C GLY A 485 -1.71 12.67 17.96
N PRO A 486 -2.34 12.77 16.78
CA PRO A 486 -3.44 11.91 16.32
C PRO A 486 -2.99 10.50 15.95
N ILE A 487 -3.95 9.58 15.87
CA ILE A 487 -3.70 8.21 15.45
C ILE A 487 -3.35 8.10 13.95
N TRP A 488 -2.54 7.11 13.60
CA TRP A 488 -2.13 6.78 12.23
C TRP A 488 -1.80 5.28 12.12
N ASP A 489 -1.97 4.70 10.93
CA ASP A 489 -1.58 3.31 10.59
C ASP A 489 -2.14 2.21 11.53
N TYR A 490 -3.47 2.08 11.57
CA TYR A 490 -4.17 1.03 12.33
C TYR A 490 -4.60 -0.12 11.42
N ASN A 491 -3.85 -0.42 10.36
CA ASN A 491 -4.14 -1.53 9.47
C ASN A 491 -3.83 -2.90 10.11
N PHE A 492 -2.80 -2.99 10.96
CA PHE A 492 -2.47 -4.21 11.71
C PHE A 492 -3.15 -4.22 13.07
N SER A 493 -4.48 -4.25 13.02
CA SER A 493 -5.35 -4.20 14.18
C SER A 493 -6.54 -5.14 14.00
N PHE A 494 -7.36 -5.28 15.04
CA PHE A 494 -8.59 -6.08 15.06
C PHE A 494 -8.38 -7.52 14.59
N GLY A 495 -7.44 -8.20 15.23
CA GLY A 495 -7.18 -9.61 14.98
C GLY A 495 -6.44 -9.93 13.68
N LEU A 496 -6.03 -8.92 12.89
CA LEU A 496 -5.43 -9.18 11.58
C LEU A 496 -4.09 -9.90 11.68
N ALA A 497 -3.18 -9.44 12.55
CA ALA A 497 -1.78 -9.84 12.56
C ALA A 497 -1.55 -11.22 13.21
N ASP A 498 -0.84 -12.10 12.50
CA ASP A 498 -0.39 -13.44 12.93
C ASP A 498 0.84 -13.45 13.86
N TYR A 499 1.27 -12.27 14.31
CA TYR A 499 2.44 -12.06 15.15
C TYR A 499 2.14 -11.05 16.26
N HIS A 500 3.02 -10.95 17.26
CA HIS A 500 2.82 -10.11 18.47
C HIS A 500 1.49 -10.37 19.19
N GLU A 501 0.95 -11.60 19.09
CA GLU A 501 -0.38 -11.94 19.61
C GLU A 501 -1.50 -11.01 19.08
N GLY A 502 -1.31 -10.36 17.92
CA GLY A 502 -2.27 -9.41 17.36
C GLY A 502 -3.63 -10.04 17.06
N TYR A 503 -3.65 -11.33 16.72
CA TYR A 503 -4.84 -12.14 16.51
C TYR A 503 -5.60 -12.46 17.80
N ASN A 504 -4.93 -12.46 18.95
CA ASN A 504 -5.52 -12.83 20.23
C ASN A 504 -6.33 -11.65 20.80
N PRO A 505 -7.64 -11.78 21.09
CA PRO A 505 -8.44 -10.69 21.64
C PRO A 505 -8.09 -10.34 23.10
N GLU A 506 -7.31 -11.17 23.79
CA GLU A 506 -6.89 -10.95 25.18
C GLU A 506 -5.47 -10.34 25.29
N GLY A 507 -5.12 -9.84 26.47
CA GLY A 507 -3.83 -9.22 26.75
C GLY A 507 -3.71 -7.77 26.24
N TYR A 508 -2.58 -7.12 26.53
CA TYR A 508 -2.34 -5.73 26.19
C TYR A 508 -1.07 -5.56 25.38
N VAL A 509 -1.08 -4.66 24.40
CA VAL A 509 0.11 -4.39 23.56
C VAL A 509 1.19 -3.69 24.39
N TYR A 510 0.80 -2.85 25.36
CA TYR A 510 1.78 -2.18 26.24
C TYR A 510 2.57 -3.13 27.16
N ASN A 511 2.18 -4.41 27.27
CA ASN A 511 2.94 -5.41 28.02
C ASN A 511 4.21 -5.88 27.28
N GLU A 512 4.39 -5.50 26.01
CA GLU A 512 5.63 -5.79 25.31
C GLU A 512 6.78 -4.92 25.84
N ASP A 513 7.85 -5.56 26.31
CA ASP A 513 8.99 -4.84 26.91
C ASP A 513 9.82 -4.03 25.89
N LYS A 514 9.67 -4.32 24.59
CA LYS A 514 10.45 -3.67 23.53
C LYS A 514 9.71 -2.50 22.90
N TYR A 515 10.35 -1.34 22.90
CA TYR A 515 9.93 -0.14 22.16
C TYR A 515 8.58 0.46 22.58
N VAL A 516 7.98 -0.02 23.67
CA VAL A 516 6.85 0.64 24.34
C VAL A 516 7.44 1.68 25.29
N PRO A 517 7.04 2.96 25.23
CA PRO A 517 7.61 3.94 26.13
C PRO A 517 7.25 3.66 27.59
N PHE A 518 8.25 3.78 28.46
CA PHE A 518 8.18 3.41 29.87
C PHE A 518 7.04 4.12 30.62
N TRP A 519 6.66 5.31 30.15
CA TRP A 519 5.61 6.13 30.76
C TRP A 519 4.29 5.39 30.93
N TRP A 520 3.99 4.36 30.12
CA TRP A 520 2.69 3.72 30.10
C TRP A 520 2.56 2.83 31.33
N LYS A 521 3.63 2.11 31.66
CA LYS A 521 3.73 1.32 32.88
C LYS A 521 3.57 2.20 34.12
N ILE A 522 4.22 3.37 34.13
CA ILE A 522 4.12 4.32 35.24
C ILE A 522 2.71 4.90 35.35
N LEU A 523 2.16 5.43 34.26
CA LEU A 523 0.82 6.02 34.23
C LEU A 523 -0.25 4.99 34.60
N LEU A 524 -0.17 3.76 34.09
CA LEU A 524 -1.11 2.69 34.46
C LEU A 524 -1.01 2.28 35.93
N SER A 525 0.16 2.40 36.56
CA SER A 525 0.32 2.18 38.00
C SER A 525 -0.21 3.33 38.86
N ASP A 526 -0.43 4.51 38.28
CA ASP A 526 -0.93 5.68 39.01
C ASP A 526 -2.46 5.62 39.19
N LYS A 527 -2.90 5.87 40.43
CA LYS A 527 -4.31 5.80 40.83
C LYS A 527 -5.18 6.83 40.10
N THR A 528 -4.67 8.05 39.89
CA THR A 528 -5.41 9.13 39.24
C THR A 528 -5.61 8.80 37.77
N PHE A 529 -4.57 8.33 37.07
CA PHE A 529 -4.64 7.95 35.67
C PHE A 529 -5.58 6.74 35.49
N SER A 530 -5.41 5.69 36.29
CA SER A 530 -6.29 4.50 36.27
C SER A 530 -7.75 4.85 36.53
N THR A 531 -8.03 5.80 37.44
CA THR A 531 -9.39 6.28 37.69
C THR A 531 -9.97 7.00 36.46
N HIS A 532 -9.19 7.87 35.80
CA HIS A 532 -9.60 8.55 34.58
C HIS A 532 -9.82 7.57 33.42
N LEU A 533 -8.91 6.60 33.25
CA LEU A 533 -9.04 5.53 32.25
C LEU A 533 -10.35 4.76 32.43
N LYS A 534 -10.61 4.27 33.65
CA LYS A 534 -11.83 3.51 33.95
C LYS A 534 -13.08 4.34 33.68
N LYS A 535 -13.12 5.59 34.16
CA LYS A 535 -14.26 6.50 33.94
C LYS A 535 -14.49 6.73 32.45
N ARG A 536 -13.45 7.08 31.71
CA ARG A 536 -13.54 7.38 30.27
C ARG A 536 -13.95 6.15 29.47
N TYR A 537 -13.39 4.97 29.77
CA TYR A 537 -13.79 3.72 29.14
C TYR A 537 -15.27 3.40 29.42
N GLN A 538 -15.75 3.58 30.66
CA GLN A 538 -17.17 3.40 31.01
C GLN A 538 -18.11 4.33 30.22
N GLU A 539 -17.72 5.59 30.01
CA GLU A 539 -18.49 6.55 29.20
C GLU A 539 -18.57 6.10 27.74
N LEU A 540 -17.44 5.69 27.17
CA LEU A 540 -17.37 5.23 25.78
C LEU A 540 -18.12 3.91 25.56
N ARG A 541 -18.09 2.97 26.52
CA ARG A 541 -18.83 1.70 26.44
C ARG A 541 -20.34 1.86 26.39
N LYS A 542 -20.88 2.97 26.93
CA LYS A 542 -22.30 3.34 26.80
C LYS A 542 -22.66 3.94 25.44
N THR A 543 -21.67 4.36 24.66
CA THR A 543 -21.85 5.15 23.43
C THR A 543 -20.98 4.59 22.30
N THR A 544 -19.87 5.27 21.95
CA THR A 544 -19.01 5.02 20.80
C THR A 544 -18.43 3.61 20.75
N LEU A 545 -18.06 3.04 21.90
CA LEU A 545 -17.50 1.69 22.01
C LEU A 545 -18.55 0.63 22.38
N SER A 546 -19.84 0.91 22.18
CA SER A 546 -20.90 -0.11 22.27
C SER A 546 -20.90 -1.01 21.04
N GLU A 547 -21.16 -2.32 21.21
CA GLU A 547 -21.25 -3.25 20.07
C GLU A 547 -22.25 -2.78 19.00
N PRO A 548 -23.47 -2.30 19.34
CA PRO A 548 -24.39 -1.80 18.32
C PRO A 548 -23.82 -0.61 17.53
N THR A 549 -23.11 0.31 18.18
CA THR A 549 -22.51 1.47 17.50
C THR A 549 -21.35 1.08 16.61
N ILE A 550 -20.48 0.18 17.10
CA ILE A 550 -19.33 -0.32 16.33
C ILE A 550 -19.82 -1.14 15.13
N PHE A 551 -20.77 -2.05 15.32
CA PHE A 551 -21.28 -2.90 14.24
C PHE A 551 -22.04 -2.07 13.20
N LYS A 552 -22.84 -1.09 13.63
CA LYS A 552 -23.45 -0.13 12.70
C LYS A 552 -22.39 0.63 11.90
N THR A 553 -21.26 1.00 12.51
CA THR A 553 -20.15 1.66 11.80
C THR A 553 -19.51 0.71 10.78
N ILE A 554 -19.25 -0.54 11.14
CA ILE A 554 -18.72 -1.59 10.23
C ILE A 554 -19.66 -1.78 9.02
N ASP A 555 -20.95 -1.91 9.27
CA ASP A 555 -21.96 -2.15 8.23
C ASP A 555 -22.11 -0.94 7.31
N SER A 556 -22.09 0.26 7.90
CA SER A 556 -22.12 1.52 7.14
C SER A 556 -20.90 1.66 6.24
N LEU A 557 -19.70 1.37 6.76
CA LEU A 557 -18.47 1.42 5.97
C LEU A 557 -18.46 0.40 4.84
N SER A 558 -18.91 -0.83 5.12
CA SER A 558 -18.97 -1.91 4.12
C SER A 558 -19.97 -1.61 3.00
N THR A 559 -21.09 -0.97 3.34
CA THR A 559 -22.13 -0.58 2.37
C THR A 559 -21.62 0.46 1.36
N ILE A 560 -20.69 1.35 1.75
CA ILE A 560 -20.16 2.42 0.88
C ILE A 560 -19.59 1.86 -0.43
N PHE A 561 -18.91 0.72 -0.37
CA PHE A 561 -18.21 0.14 -1.52
C PHE A 561 -18.80 -1.18 -2.01
N GLU A 562 -20.03 -1.51 -1.60
CA GLU A 562 -20.70 -2.78 -1.88
C GLU A 562 -20.66 -3.13 -3.39
N ASP A 563 -21.03 -2.17 -4.25
CA ASP A 563 -21.04 -2.36 -5.71
C ASP A 563 -19.64 -2.53 -6.31
N SER A 564 -18.62 -2.00 -5.64
CA SER A 564 -17.23 -1.98 -6.13
C SER A 564 -16.39 -3.14 -5.58
N LYS A 565 -16.85 -3.82 -4.51
CA LYS A 565 -16.06 -4.86 -3.83
C LYS A 565 -15.76 -6.05 -4.75
N ALA A 566 -16.75 -6.49 -5.52
CA ALA A 566 -16.60 -7.63 -6.43
C ALA A 566 -15.51 -7.37 -7.48
N ILE A 567 -15.47 -6.17 -8.07
CA ILE A 567 -14.47 -5.80 -9.06
C ILE A 567 -13.10 -5.51 -8.43
N ASN A 568 -13.05 -5.02 -7.19
CA ASN A 568 -11.81 -4.92 -6.42
C ASN A 568 -11.19 -6.29 -6.14
N PHE A 569 -11.94 -7.27 -5.65
CA PHE A 569 -11.40 -8.61 -5.36
C PHE A 569 -11.12 -9.43 -6.61
N LYS A 570 -11.72 -9.06 -7.75
CA LYS A 570 -11.35 -9.57 -9.07
C LYS A 570 -10.02 -9.01 -9.58
N LYS A 571 -9.70 -7.77 -9.19
CA LYS A 571 -8.44 -7.10 -9.49
C LYS A 571 -7.31 -7.60 -8.57
N TRP A 572 -7.64 -7.80 -7.30
CA TRP A 572 -6.74 -8.25 -6.24
C TRP A 572 -7.32 -9.49 -5.58
N SER A 573 -7.00 -10.66 -6.11
CA SER A 573 -7.55 -11.95 -5.70
C SER A 573 -6.93 -12.47 -4.39
N VAL A 574 -7.17 -11.73 -3.30
CA VAL A 574 -6.61 -12.02 -1.96
C VAL A 574 -7.52 -12.88 -1.09
N LEU A 575 -8.81 -13.02 -1.42
CA LEU A 575 -9.78 -13.76 -0.59
C LEU A 575 -9.54 -15.27 -0.56
N GLU A 576 -9.09 -15.86 -1.66
CA GLU A 576 -8.83 -17.30 -1.76
C GLU A 576 -7.35 -17.66 -1.50
N ALA A 577 -6.55 -16.71 -1.02
CA ALA A 577 -5.15 -16.94 -0.75
C ALA A 577 -4.98 -17.96 0.38
N THR A 578 -4.15 -18.98 0.16
CA THR A 578 -3.76 -19.96 1.18
C THR A 578 -2.76 -19.39 2.18
N GLU A 579 -2.04 -18.34 1.78
CA GLU A 579 -1.12 -17.56 2.62
C GLU A 579 -1.19 -16.08 2.21
N LEU A 580 -1.30 -15.18 3.19
CA LEU A 580 -1.29 -13.74 2.93
C LEU A 580 -0.80 -12.99 4.17
N TRP A 581 0.50 -12.67 4.23
CA TRP A 581 1.04 -11.94 5.38
C TRP A 581 0.36 -10.57 5.60
N PRO A 582 0.08 -10.15 6.84
CA PRO A 582 0.25 -10.88 8.11
C PRO A 582 -1.04 -11.54 8.61
N ASN A 583 -1.92 -12.04 7.74
CA ASN A 583 -3.27 -12.46 8.12
C ASN A 583 -3.22 -13.76 8.93
N TYR A 584 -3.68 -13.69 10.19
CA TYR A 584 -3.93 -14.89 11.00
C TYR A 584 -5.15 -15.67 10.51
N TYR A 585 -6.24 -14.96 10.24
CA TYR A 585 -7.47 -15.53 9.69
C TYR A 585 -7.54 -15.30 8.17
N LEU A 586 -7.82 -16.35 7.42
CA LEU A 586 -7.95 -16.32 5.97
C LEU A 586 -9.39 -16.63 5.55
N GLY A 587 -10.30 -15.67 5.73
CA GLY A 587 -11.67 -15.75 5.22
C GLY A 587 -11.72 -15.84 3.69
N LYS A 588 -12.60 -16.71 3.17
CA LYS A 588 -12.73 -17.01 1.74
C LYS A 588 -13.60 -16.00 1.00
N THR A 589 -14.43 -15.27 1.75
CA THR A 589 -15.27 -14.19 1.24
C THR A 589 -15.02 -12.89 2.01
N HIS A 590 -15.45 -11.75 1.44
CA HIS A 590 -15.43 -10.48 2.17
C HIS A 590 -16.31 -10.54 3.43
N GLU A 591 -17.44 -11.26 3.35
CA GLU A 591 -18.35 -11.43 4.49
C GLU A 591 -17.72 -12.24 5.63
N ASP A 592 -16.93 -13.27 5.33
CA ASP A 592 -16.16 -14.02 6.34
C ASP A 592 -15.24 -13.10 7.14
N GLU A 593 -14.58 -12.15 6.46
CA GLU A 593 -13.68 -11.17 7.08
C GLU A 593 -14.43 -10.17 7.97
N ILE A 594 -15.62 -9.74 7.54
CA ILE A 594 -16.49 -8.87 8.36
C ILE A 594 -17.00 -9.63 9.60
N ASN A 595 -17.41 -10.89 9.44
CA ASN A 595 -17.86 -11.73 10.54
C ASN A 595 -16.74 -12.02 11.54
N TYR A 596 -15.53 -12.32 11.04
CA TYR A 596 -14.34 -12.46 11.87
C TYR A 596 -14.04 -11.19 12.65
N LEU A 597 -14.05 -10.02 11.99
CA LEU A 597 -13.83 -8.72 12.61
C LEU A 597 -14.83 -8.46 13.75
N LYS A 598 -16.13 -8.66 13.50
CA LYS A 598 -17.18 -8.49 14.53
C LYS A 598 -17.01 -9.46 15.70
N SER A 599 -16.77 -10.74 15.41
CA SER A 599 -16.53 -11.77 16.43
C SER A 599 -15.32 -11.46 17.31
N TRP A 600 -14.22 -11.00 16.69
CA TRP A 600 -13.01 -10.61 17.39
C TRP A 600 -13.27 -9.40 18.30
N ILE A 601 -13.99 -8.39 17.80
CA ILE A 601 -14.35 -7.19 18.58
C ILE A 601 -15.19 -7.55 19.81
N THR A 602 -16.19 -8.42 19.68
CA THR A 602 -16.99 -8.90 20.81
C THR A 602 -16.12 -9.51 21.91
N LYS A 603 -15.19 -10.40 21.52
CA LYS A 603 -14.26 -11.03 22.46
C LYS A 603 -13.32 -10.00 23.10
N ARG A 604 -12.82 -9.04 22.33
CA ARG A 604 -11.94 -7.97 22.81
C ARG A 604 -12.63 -7.08 23.83
N LEU A 605 -13.87 -6.67 23.56
CA LEU A 605 -14.67 -5.86 24.48
C LEU A 605 -14.98 -6.64 25.76
N ALA A 606 -15.32 -7.93 25.67
CA ALA A 606 -15.54 -8.76 26.85
C ALA A 606 -14.29 -8.84 27.75
N PHE A 607 -13.10 -8.99 27.15
CA PHE A 607 -11.83 -8.94 27.87
C PHE A 607 -11.60 -7.58 28.55
N LEU A 608 -11.72 -6.47 27.80
CA LEU A 608 -11.50 -5.12 28.33
C LEU A 608 -12.53 -4.73 29.40
N ASP A 609 -13.78 -5.15 29.25
CA ASP A 609 -14.84 -4.94 30.24
C ASP A 609 -14.50 -5.68 31.54
N LYS A 610 -14.06 -6.94 31.44
CA LYS A 610 -13.61 -7.71 32.61
C LYS A 610 -12.42 -7.04 33.31
N ASP A 611 -11.41 -6.60 32.57
CA ASP A 611 -10.16 -6.13 33.16
C ASP A 611 -10.23 -4.66 33.64
N ILE A 612 -10.76 -3.75 32.82
CA ILE A 612 -10.83 -2.31 33.15
C ILE A 612 -11.99 -2.01 34.12
N LEU A 613 -13.14 -2.66 33.94
CA LEU A 613 -14.32 -2.42 34.79
C LEU A 613 -14.36 -3.33 36.00
N GLY A 614 -13.84 -4.56 35.86
CA GLY A 614 -13.91 -5.65 36.82
C GLY A 614 -12.62 -5.92 37.62
N LYS A 615 -12.40 -5.10 38.64
CA LYS A 615 -12.11 -5.59 40.00
C LYS A 615 -13.05 -4.84 40.95
N LYS A 616 -14.11 -5.50 41.44
CA LYS A 616 -14.60 -5.17 42.80
C LYS A 616 -13.44 -5.52 43.73
N GLY A 617 -13.09 -4.59 44.62
CA GLY A 617 -11.85 -4.65 45.40
C GLY A 617 -11.56 -6.04 45.94
N ASN A 618 -10.40 -6.57 45.57
CA ASN A 618 -9.66 -7.53 46.36
C ASN A 618 -8.21 -7.07 46.34
N ASN A 619 -7.73 -6.72 47.52
CA ASN A 619 -6.33 -6.51 47.82
C ASN A 619 -5.53 -7.72 47.34
N ALA A 620 -4.68 -7.50 46.34
CA ALA A 620 -3.53 -8.35 46.02
C ALA A 620 -2.59 -7.55 45.10
N TYR A 621 -2.11 -6.42 45.59
CA TYR A 621 -0.72 -6.07 45.37
C TYR A 621 0.00 -6.61 46.60
N GLN A 622 0.49 -7.84 46.52
CA GLN A 622 1.68 -8.21 47.27
C GLN A 622 2.83 -8.06 46.30
N GLU A 623 3.53 -6.95 46.54
CA GLU A 623 4.97 -6.73 46.42
C GLU A 623 5.81 -7.99 46.22
N ASN A 624 6.87 -7.84 45.42
CA ASN A 624 8.05 -7.24 46.04
C ASN A 624 8.23 -5.82 45.51
#